data_AF-A0A1Y1LWH5-F1
#
_entry.id   AF-A0A1Y1LWH5-F1
#
_cell.length_a   1.000
_cell.length_b   1.000
_cell.length_c   1.000
_cell.angle_alpha   90.00
_cell.angle_beta   90.00
_cell.angle_gamma   90.00
#
_symmetry.space_group_name_H-M   'P 1'
#
loop_
_entity.id
_entity.type
_entity.pdbx_description
1 polymer ?
#
loop_
_entity_poly.entity_id
_entity_poly.type
_entity_poly.pdbx_seq_one_letter_code
_entity_poly.pdbx_strand_id
1 'polypeptide(L)'
;MENTLLLISSLLTICLTQEIAFPGIEENEKPGEEPHRLSDKRTPLMIPGACPPNQLLFPGDQQHDWICDCGPGFLYYPPKDGCFMAYMQGPCNTREYLVLPKNEVIPECIRNPCRKDGLVRYNGKCYELGKSGEPCPPANEGGGVFGVNTTTFDLECLEGEDRLSLINFPPNCPKGSRRSASRCRPEY
;
A
#
# COMPACT_ATOMS: atom_id res chain seq x y z
N MET A 1 -2.37 81.43 -16.23
CA MET A 1 -3.76 81.15 -15.84
C MET A 1 -3.85 79.69 -15.43
N GLU A 2 -3.08 79.23 -14.44
CA GLU A 2 -3.33 79.45 -13.00
C GLU A 2 -4.73 79.02 -12.58
N ASN A 3 -4.86 77.89 -11.88
CA ASN A 3 -5.07 77.97 -10.43
C ASN A 3 -4.86 76.63 -9.72
N THR A 4 -3.93 76.67 -8.77
CA THR A 4 -3.60 75.72 -7.70
C THR A 4 -4.68 75.77 -6.60
N LEU A 5 -5.08 74.65 -5.97
CA LEU A 5 -4.77 74.35 -4.56
C LEU A 5 -5.42 73.03 -4.08
N LEU A 6 -4.65 72.33 -3.26
CA LEU A 6 -4.85 71.02 -2.64
C LEU A 6 -5.98 70.97 -1.60
N LEU A 7 -6.59 69.78 -1.45
CA LEU A 7 -6.93 69.23 -0.13
C LEU A 7 -6.60 67.73 -0.09
N ILE A 8 -5.97 67.33 1.02
CA ILE A 8 -5.30 66.07 1.30
C ILE A 8 -6.19 65.28 2.28
N SER A 9 -5.91 63.97 2.41
CA SER A 9 -6.38 63.01 3.42
C SER A 9 -7.56 62.13 3.00
N SER A 10 -7.61 60.83 3.23
CA SER A 10 -6.63 59.84 3.70
C SER A 10 -7.34 58.47 3.72
N LEU A 11 -6.53 57.41 3.60
CA LEU A 11 -6.74 56.04 4.13
C LEU A 11 -7.47 54.97 3.28
N LEU A 12 -6.64 53.93 3.05
CA LEU A 12 -6.92 52.49 3.11
C LEU A 12 -7.46 51.77 1.86
N THR A 13 -6.49 51.38 1.05
CA THR A 13 -6.35 50.07 0.39
C THR A 13 -7.06 48.94 1.14
N ILE A 14 -8.15 48.41 0.60
CA ILE A 14 -8.69 47.11 1.00
C ILE A 14 -8.13 46.07 0.03
N CYS A 15 -7.02 45.47 0.44
CA CYS A 15 -6.54 44.21 -0.12
C CYS A 15 -7.53 43.13 0.33
N LEU A 16 -8.29 42.55 -0.59
CA LEU A 16 -9.09 41.35 -0.29
C LEU A 16 -8.15 40.15 -0.24
N THR A 17 -7.45 39.99 0.87
CA THR A 17 -6.91 38.69 1.27
C THR A 17 -8.07 37.89 1.84
N GLN A 18 -8.52 36.86 1.12
CA GLN A 18 -9.38 35.85 1.74
C GLN A 18 -8.50 35.06 2.71
N GLU A 19 -8.74 35.21 4.00
CA GLU A 19 -8.18 34.32 5.00
C GLU A 19 -8.71 32.91 4.78
N ILE A 20 -7.80 31.98 4.52
CA ILE A 20 -8.09 30.55 4.60
C ILE A 20 -8.23 30.25 6.09
N ALA A 21 -9.47 30.27 6.60
CA ALA A 21 -9.77 29.84 7.95
C ALA A 21 -9.64 28.31 8.03
N PHE A 22 -8.52 27.83 8.56
CA PHE A 22 -8.42 26.45 9.05
C PHE A 22 -9.14 26.38 10.40
N PRO A 23 -10.09 25.45 10.62
CA PRO A 23 -10.62 25.24 11.95
C PRO A 23 -9.49 24.75 12.87
N GLY A 24 -9.12 25.59 13.83
CA GLY A 24 -8.21 25.27 14.91
C GLY A 24 -8.82 24.19 15.80
N ILE A 25 -8.09 23.08 15.90
CA ILE A 25 -7.95 22.19 17.07
C ILE A 25 -8.79 22.59 18.30
N GLU A 26 -9.82 21.80 18.63
CA GLU A 26 -10.40 21.83 19.97
C GLU A 26 -9.40 21.18 20.94
N GLU A 27 -8.74 22.03 21.71
CA GLU A 27 -7.84 21.67 22.81
C GLU A 27 -8.61 20.89 23.89
N ASN A 28 -8.43 19.57 23.90
CA ASN A 28 -8.44 18.78 25.13
C ASN A 28 -7.23 17.85 25.11
N GLU A 29 -6.05 18.43 24.94
CA GLU A 29 -4.77 17.73 25.08
C GLU A 29 -4.51 17.50 26.58
N LYS A 30 -4.58 16.23 26.99
CA LYS A 30 -4.00 15.81 28.27
C LYS A 30 -2.47 15.94 28.17
N PRO A 31 -1.79 16.56 29.14
CA PRO A 31 -0.34 16.65 29.10
C PRO A 31 0.29 15.26 29.28
N GLY A 32 0.96 14.75 28.25
CA GLY A 32 1.80 13.55 28.33
C GLY A 32 1.52 12.43 27.32
N GLU A 33 0.60 12.59 26.37
CA GLU A 33 0.37 11.61 25.31
C GLU A 33 1.12 12.07 24.04
N GLU A 34 2.04 11.26 23.53
CA GLU A 34 2.64 11.47 22.20
C GLU A 34 1.52 11.67 21.16
N PRO A 35 1.75 12.40 20.05
CA PRO A 35 0.76 12.56 19.00
C PRO A 35 0.57 11.21 18.28
N HIS A 36 -0.14 10.28 18.92
CA HIS A 36 -0.51 9.01 18.33
C HIS A 36 -1.45 9.33 17.18
N ARG A 37 -0.98 9.07 15.96
CA ARG A 37 -1.85 9.17 14.79
C ARG A 37 -3.01 8.24 15.04
N LEU A 38 -4.23 8.73 14.85
CA LEU A 38 -5.44 7.92 15.06
C LEU A 38 -5.48 6.68 14.14
N SER A 39 -4.63 6.67 13.10
CA SER A 39 -4.28 5.56 12.22
C SER A 39 -3.63 4.37 12.97
N ASP A 40 -2.88 4.62 14.06
CA ASP A 40 -2.07 3.61 14.76
C ASP A 40 -2.91 2.52 15.46
N LYS A 41 -4.22 2.75 15.63
CA LYS A 41 -5.15 1.80 16.27
C LYS A 41 -6.00 1.00 15.28
N ARG A 42 -5.92 1.28 13.98
CA ARG A 42 -6.75 0.64 12.95
C ARG A 42 -5.89 -0.27 12.06
N THR A 43 -6.38 -1.49 11.79
CA THR A 43 -5.69 -2.45 10.91
C THR A 43 -6.27 -2.41 9.50
N PRO A 44 -5.47 -2.75 8.47
CA PRO A 44 -5.97 -2.87 7.10
C PRO A 44 -7.09 -3.91 7.00
N LEU A 45 -8.11 -3.65 6.17
CA LEU A 45 -9.27 -4.51 6.01
C LEU A 45 -9.42 -4.99 4.57
N MET A 46 -9.69 -6.30 4.41
CA MET A 46 -10.20 -6.82 3.15
C MET A 46 -11.73 -6.82 3.17
N ILE A 47 -12.34 -5.95 2.37
CA ILE A 47 -13.79 -5.93 2.16
C ILE A 47 -14.08 -6.21 0.68
N PRO A 48 -14.77 -7.32 0.34
CA PRO A 48 -15.08 -7.65 -1.05
C PRO A 48 -15.81 -6.51 -1.76
N GLY A 49 -15.26 -6.06 -2.89
CA GLY A 49 -15.84 -4.99 -3.71
C GLY A 49 -15.61 -3.57 -3.21
N ALA A 50 -14.95 -3.37 -2.07
CA ALA A 50 -14.64 -2.03 -1.57
C ALA A 50 -13.42 -1.40 -2.25
N CYS A 51 -12.40 -2.21 -2.55
CA CYS A 51 -11.21 -1.77 -3.28
C CYS A 51 -11.01 -2.60 -4.56
N PRO A 52 -10.25 -2.05 -5.53
CA PRO A 52 -9.78 -2.80 -6.70
C PRO A 52 -9.03 -4.10 -6.32
N PRO A 53 -8.81 -5.01 -7.29
CA PRO A 53 -8.03 -6.22 -7.05
C PRO A 53 -6.64 -5.91 -6.46
N ASN A 54 -6.19 -6.79 -5.55
CA ASN A 54 -4.89 -6.70 -4.87
C ASN A 54 -4.70 -5.46 -3.98
N GLN A 55 -5.79 -4.79 -3.59
CA GLN A 55 -5.78 -3.66 -2.66
C GLN A 55 -6.56 -3.98 -1.38
N LEU A 56 -6.21 -3.29 -0.30
CA LEU A 56 -6.87 -3.34 1.00
C LEU A 56 -7.32 -1.93 1.40
N LEU A 57 -8.31 -1.85 2.29
CA LEU A 57 -8.68 -0.59 2.93
C LEU A 57 -7.71 -0.30 4.06
N PHE A 58 -6.93 0.76 3.93
CA PHE A 58 -6.05 1.29 4.96
C PHE A 58 -6.71 2.46 5.68
N PRO A 59 -6.47 2.63 6.99
CA PRO A 59 -6.91 3.81 7.71
C PRO A 59 -6.19 5.06 7.18
N GLY A 60 -6.95 6.05 6.75
CA GLY A 60 -6.43 7.37 6.41
C GLY A 60 -6.05 8.19 7.65
N ASP A 61 -5.60 9.43 7.44
CA ASP A 61 -5.10 10.29 8.52
C ASP A 61 -6.20 10.79 9.47
N GLN A 62 -7.46 10.76 9.02
CA GLN A 62 -8.62 11.17 9.81
C GLN A 62 -9.33 9.95 10.42
N GLN A 63 -10.05 10.16 11.54
CA GLN A 63 -10.69 9.10 12.35
C GLN A 63 -11.52 8.10 11.53
N HIS A 64 -12.22 8.60 10.50
CA HIS A 64 -13.16 7.82 9.70
C HIS A 64 -12.74 7.71 8.22
N ASP A 65 -11.53 8.18 7.89
CA ASP A 65 -11.03 8.10 6.52
C ASP A 65 -10.43 6.72 6.23
N TRP A 66 -10.70 6.23 5.02
CA TRP A 66 -10.24 4.93 4.53
C TRP A 66 -9.82 5.07 3.07
N ILE A 67 -8.61 4.62 2.76
CA ILE A 67 -8.03 4.67 1.43
C ILE A 67 -7.72 3.26 0.94
N CYS A 68 -7.90 3.02 -0.35
CA CYS A 68 -7.44 1.79 -0.97
C CYS A 68 -5.94 1.92 -1.32
N ASP A 69 -5.14 0.97 -0.86
CA ASP A 69 -3.73 0.86 -1.21
C ASP A 69 -3.34 -0.60 -1.45
N CYS A 70 -2.20 -0.82 -2.11
CA CYS A 70 -1.71 -2.15 -2.45
C CYS A 70 -1.55 -3.02 -1.20
N GLY A 71 -1.99 -4.28 -1.33
CA GLY A 71 -1.78 -5.27 -0.28
C GLY A 71 -0.29 -5.59 -0.09
N PRO A 72 0.06 -6.26 1.03
CA PRO A 72 1.44 -6.67 1.30
C PRO A 72 2.05 -7.46 0.14
N GLY A 73 3.25 -7.07 -0.31
CA GLY A 73 3.95 -7.72 -1.42
C GLY A 73 3.47 -7.31 -2.82
N PHE A 74 2.51 -6.38 -2.92
CA PHE A 74 2.07 -5.79 -4.19
C PHE A 74 2.61 -4.37 -4.36
N LEU A 75 2.98 -4.04 -5.60
CA LEU A 75 3.51 -2.75 -6.01
C LEU A 75 2.50 -2.03 -6.90
N TYR A 76 2.26 -0.75 -6.64
CA TYR A 76 1.44 0.10 -7.49
C TYR A 76 2.19 0.43 -8.78
N TYR A 77 1.63 0.07 -9.93
CA TYR A 77 2.23 0.34 -11.24
C TYR A 77 1.41 1.41 -11.98
N PRO A 78 1.86 2.70 -11.96
CA PRO A 78 1.08 3.82 -12.47
C PRO A 78 0.56 3.68 -13.92
N PRO A 79 1.33 3.13 -14.88
CA PRO A 79 0.84 2.99 -16.26
C PRO A 79 -0.39 2.08 -16.43
N LYS A 80 -0.70 1.25 -15.43
CA LYS A 80 -1.86 0.35 -15.43
C LYS A 80 -2.86 0.67 -14.33
N ASP A 81 -2.59 1.67 -13.50
CA ASP A 81 -3.42 2.06 -12.36
C ASP A 81 -3.85 0.84 -11.52
N GLY A 82 -2.87 0.07 -11.03
CA GLY A 82 -3.14 -1.20 -10.37
C GLY A 82 -1.98 -1.75 -9.57
N CYS A 83 -2.30 -2.72 -8.71
CA CYS A 83 -1.35 -3.36 -7.80
C CYS A 83 -0.95 -4.75 -8.32
N PHE A 84 0.36 -4.98 -8.43
CA PHE A 84 0.92 -6.20 -9.01
C PHE A 84 1.98 -6.79 -8.09
N MET A 85 2.01 -8.12 -7.97
CA MET A 85 2.93 -8.80 -7.07
C MET A 85 4.39 -8.54 -7.47
N ALA A 86 5.23 -8.19 -6.51
CA ALA A 86 6.66 -8.03 -6.72
C ALA A 86 7.30 -9.34 -7.18
N TYR A 87 8.31 -9.24 -8.05
CA TYR A 87 9.04 -10.35 -8.68
C TYR A 87 8.18 -11.33 -9.50
N MET A 88 6.96 -10.95 -9.84
CA MET A 88 6.11 -11.65 -10.80
C MET A 88 6.02 -10.87 -12.11
N GLN A 89 5.63 -11.54 -13.19
CA GLN A 89 5.50 -10.90 -14.50
C GLN A 89 4.58 -9.68 -14.46
N GLY A 90 3.39 -9.81 -13.86
CA GLY A 90 2.46 -8.70 -13.68
C GLY A 90 2.19 -7.93 -15.00
N PRO A 91 2.42 -6.59 -15.03
CA PRO A 91 2.21 -5.77 -16.20
C PRO A 91 3.41 -5.77 -17.19
N CYS A 92 4.50 -6.46 -16.84
CA CYS A 92 5.73 -6.48 -17.62
C CYS A 92 5.65 -7.45 -18.81
N ASN A 93 6.62 -7.34 -19.73
CA ASN A 93 6.66 -8.23 -20.88
C ASN A 93 7.02 -9.66 -20.47
N THR A 94 6.86 -10.60 -21.40
CA THR A 94 7.31 -11.97 -21.19
C THR A 94 8.79 -12.01 -20.84
N ARG A 95 9.15 -12.77 -19.79
CA ARG A 95 10.52 -12.88 -19.22
C ARG A 95 11.00 -11.63 -18.48
N GLU A 96 10.12 -10.72 -18.14
CA GLU A 96 10.37 -9.65 -17.19
C GLU A 96 9.56 -9.89 -15.91
N TYR A 97 9.96 -9.25 -14.82
CA TYR A 97 9.16 -9.16 -13.61
C TYR A 97 9.19 -7.71 -13.09
N LEU A 98 8.23 -7.38 -12.22
CA LEU A 98 8.15 -6.08 -11.58
C LEU A 98 9.00 -6.05 -10.31
N VAL A 99 9.84 -5.02 -10.14
CA VAL A 99 10.62 -4.77 -8.91
C VAL A 99 10.44 -3.35 -8.44
N LEU A 100 10.65 -3.12 -7.15
CA LEU A 100 10.90 -1.79 -6.61
C LEU A 100 12.40 -1.68 -6.33
N PRO A 101 13.17 -0.92 -7.15
CA PRO A 101 14.58 -0.75 -6.88
C PRO A 101 14.81 -0.08 -5.52
N LYS A 102 15.95 -0.38 -4.89
CA LYS A 102 16.27 0.15 -3.57
C LYS A 102 16.36 1.69 -3.62
N ASN A 103 15.67 2.33 -2.68
CA ASN A 103 15.55 3.79 -2.56
C ASN A 103 14.75 4.47 -3.69
N GLU A 104 14.04 3.70 -4.52
CA GLU A 104 13.10 4.23 -5.50
C GLU A 104 11.66 4.16 -4.96
N VAL A 105 10.79 4.98 -5.51
CA VAL A 105 9.34 4.98 -5.23
C VAL A 105 8.51 4.49 -6.40
N ILE A 106 9.13 4.35 -7.59
CA ILE A 106 8.47 3.92 -8.82
C ILE A 106 8.97 2.50 -9.15
N PRO A 107 8.09 1.51 -9.30
CA PRO A 107 8.51 0.17 -9.67
C PRO A 107 8.81 0.08 -11.17
N GLU A 108 9.72 -0.83 -11.50
CA GLU A 108 10.26 -1.02 -12.83
C GLU A 108 10.14 -2.47 -13.30
N CYS A 109 9.93 -2.65 -14.60
CA CYS A 109 10.00 -3.95 -15.24
C CYS A 109 11.45 -4.26 -15.60
N ILE A 110 12.02 -5.31 -15.00
CA ILE A 110 13.37 -5.75 -15.32
C ILE A 110 13.37 -7.18 -15.85
N ARG A 111 14.41 -7.51 -16.61
CA ARG A 111 14.59 -8.85 -17.17
C ARG A 111 14.75 -9.89 -16.06
N ASN A 112 13.91 -10.91 -16.07
CA ASN A 112 14.03 -12.07 -15.19
C ASN A 112 15.18 -12.98 -15.66
N PRO A 113 16.27 -13.13 -14.88
CA PRO A 113 17.41 -13.99 -15.25
C PRO A 113 17.02 -15.46 -15.41
N CYS A 114 15.99 -15.92 -14.68
CA CYS A 114 15.49 -17.29 -14.68
C CYS A 114 14.57 -17.60 -15.87
N ARG A 115 14.15 -16.58 -16.63
CA ARG A 115 13.33 -16.67 -17.86
C ARG A 115 11.99 -17.39 -17.69
N LYS A 116 11.54 -17.60 -16.45
CA LYS A 116 10.29 -18.27 -16.10
C LYS A 116 9.61 -17.48 -14.98
N ASP A 117 8.34 -17.13 -15.18
CA ASP A 117 7.54 -16.44 -14.16
C ASP A 117 7.43 -17.27 -12.87
N GLY A 118 7.40 -16.59 -11.73
CA GLY A 118 7.45 -17.20 -10.40
C GLY A 118 8.82 -17.71 -9.97
N LEU A 119 9.84 -17.72 -10.85
CA LEU A 119 11.23 -18.01 -10.48
C LEU A 119 12.06 -16.74 -10.41
N VAL A 120 12.82 -16.60 -9.33
CA VAL A 120 13.66 -15.43 -9.06
C VAL A 120 15.08 -15.87 -8.73
N ARG A 121 16.06 -15.05 -9.14
CA ARG A 121 17.46 -15.33 -8.88
C ARG A 121 17.83 -14.91 -7.45
N TYR A 122 18.32 -15.85 -6.66
CA TYR A 122 18.81 -15.64 -5.30
C TYR A 122 20.08 -16.45 -5.09
N ASN A 123 21.14 -15.84 -4.55
CA ASN A 123 22.46 -16.47 -4.38
C ASN A 123 22.97 -17.22 -5.63
N GLY A 124 22.74 -16.65 -6.81
CA GLY A 124 23.21 -17.19 -8.08
C GLY A 124 22.35 -18.31 -8.69
N LYS A 125 21.39 -18.87 -7.94
CA LYS A 125 20.45 -19.91 -8.40
C LYS A 125 19.04 -19.36 -8.55
N CYS A 126 18.16 -20.11 -9.22
CA CYS A 126 16.77 -19.74 -9.42
C CYS A 126 15.88 -20.53 -8.46
N TYR A 127 15.03 -19.82 -7.73
CA TYR A 127 14.11 -20.40 -6.76
C TYR A 127 12.68 -19.93 -7.01
N GLU A 128 11.73 -20.77 -6.67
CA GLU A 128 10.30 -20.47 -6.80
C GLU A 128 9.82 -19.70 -5.57
N LEU A 129 9.14 -18.58 -5.77
CA LEU A 129 8.54 -17.81 -4.68
C LEU A 129 7.40 -18.59 -4.02
N GLY A 130 7.20 -18.38 -2.71
CA GLY A 130 6.13 -19.00 -1.96
C GLY A 130 6.38 -20.47 -1.62
N LYS A 131 7.60 -20.98 -1.84
CA LYS A 131 7.96 -22.37 -1.52
C LYS A 131 8.86 -22.46 -0.30
N SER A 132 8.57 -23.46 0.54
CA SER A 132 9.41 -23.88 1.66
C SER A 132 10.54 -24.80 1.18
N GLY A 133 11.61 -24.88 1.97
CA GLY A 133 12.83 -25.60 1.59
C GLY A 133 13.83 -24.69 0.91
N GLU A 134 14.77 -25.25 0.13
CA GLU A 134 15.86 -24.46 -0.48
C GLU A 134 15.32 -23.25 -1.28
N PRO A 135 15.86 -22.03 -1.07
CA PRO A 135 17.11 -21.69 -0.39
C PRO A 135 17.00 -21.54 1.12
N CYS A 136 15.81 -21.68 1.68
CA CYS A 136 15.57 -21.46 3.09
C CYS A 136 15.89 -22.71 3.92
N PRO A 137 16.40 -22.53 5.16
CA PRO A 137 16.54 -23.62 6.10
C PRO A 137 15.20 -24.31 6.39
N PRO A 138 15.22 -25.46 7.07
CA PRO A 138 14.02 -26.03 7.68
C PRO A 138 13.37 -25.05 8.67
N ALA A 139 12.03 -25.08 8.78
CA ALA A 139 11.29 -24.16 9.67
C ALA A 139 11.71 -24.24 11.15
N ASN A 140 12.16 -25.41 11.61
CA ASN A 140 12.66 -25.64 12.96
C ASN A 140 14.06 -25.03 13.23
N GLU A 141 14.76 -24.54 12.20
CA GLU A 141 16.08 -23.92 12.29
C GLU A 141 16.03 -22.42 11.94
N GLY A 142 14.85 -21.79 12.08
CA GLY A 142 14.64 -20.39 11.66
C GLY A 142 14.48 -20.23 10.15
N GLY A 143 14.27 -21.33 9.43
CA GLY A 143 13.91 -21.30 8.04
C GLY A 143 12.42 -21.03 7.80
N GLY A 144 12.02 -21.03 6.54
CA GLY A 144 10.67 -20.64 6.19
C GLY A 144 10.38 -20.66 4.70
N VAL A 145 9.50 -19.76 4.27
CA VAL A 145 9.07 -19.66 2.87
C VAL A 145 9.96 -18.64 2.16
N PHE A 146 10.52 -19.03 1.02
CA PHE A 146 11.25 -18.09 0.18
C PHE A 146 10.28 -17.10 -0.45
N GLY A 147 10.40 -15.82 -0.10
CA GLY A 147 9.40 -14.82 -0.43
C GLY A 147 9.95 -13.41 -0.50
N VAL A 148 9.02 -12.46 -0.61
CA VAL A 148 9.32 -11.03 -0.65
C VAL A 148 8.99 -10.42 0.69
N ASN A 149 9.94 -9.73 1.30
CA ASN A 149 9.70 -8.93 2.50
C ASN A 149 8.73 -7.80 2.15
N THR A 150 7.58 -7.75 2.81
CA THR A 150 6.49 -6.83 2.44
C THR A 150 6.78 -5.37 2.77
N THR A 151 7.84 -5.09 3.53
CA THR A 151 8.26 -3.74 3.91
C THR A 151 9.40 -3.24 3.04
N THR A 152 10.41 -4.08 2.78
CA THR A 152 11.60 -3.68 1.99
C THR A 152 11.50 -4.05 0.53
N PHE A 153 10.60 -4.97 0.15
CA PHE A 153 10.55 -5.63 -1.15
C PHE A 153 11.83 -6.39 -1.52
N ASP A 154 12.63 -6.76 -0.53
CA ASP A 154 13.80 -7.63 -0.71
C ASP A 154 13.41 -9.11 -0.69
N LEU A 155 14.21 -9.96 -1.33
CA LEU A 155 14.03 -11.42 -1.32
C LEU A 155 14.65 -12.02 -0.08
N GLU A 156 13.84 -12.73 0.72
CA GLU A 156 14.25 -13.25 2.01
C GLU A 156 13.59 -14.60 2.31
N CYS A 157 14.14 -15.29 3.31
CA CYS A 157 13.47 -16.42 3.94
C CYS A 157 12.56 -15.90 5.04
N LEU A 158 11.26 -15.89 4.76
CA LEU A 158 10.26 -15.36 5.67
C LEU A 158 9.91 -16.44 6.70
N GLU A 159 10.05 -16.09 7.98
CA GLU A 159 9.63 -16.97 9.08
C GLU A 159 8.11 -17.18 9.07
N GLY A 160 7.70 -18.43 9.18
CA GLY A 160 6.30 -18.85 9.27
C GLY A 160 5.77 -19.59 8.04
N GLU A 161 4.68 -20.32 8.24
CA GLU A 161 3.84 -20.79 7.15
C GLU A 161 3.12 -19.56 6.57
N ASP A 162 3.74 -18.96 5.56
CA ASP A 162 3.07 -18.13 4.57
C ASP A 162 2.61 -16.76 5.09
N ARG A 163 3.30 -15.65 4.80
CA ARG A 163 2.70 -14.31 5.05
C ARG A 163 1.60 -13.93 4.07
N LEU A 164 1.33 -14.73 3.04
CA LEU A 164 0.04 -14.67 2.35
C LEU A 164 -1.10 -15.16 3.28
N SER A 165 -0.81 -15.78 4.43
CA SER A 165 -1.81 -16.14 5.46
C SER A 165 -2.26 -14.99 6.37
N LEU A 166 -1.61 -13.81 6.34
CA LEU A 166 -2.21 -12.60 6.93
C LEU A 166 -3.46 -12.18 6.15
N ILE A 167 -3.57 -12.66 4.92
CA ILE A 167 -4.83 -12.74 4.22
C ILE A 167 -5.26 -14.20 4.25
N ASN A 168 -5.95 -14.60 5.32
CA ASN A 168 -6.82 -15.76 5.29
C ASN A 168 -7.86 -15.49 4.19
N PHE A 169 -7.51 -15.68 2.91
CA PHE A 169 -8.42 -15.61 1.77
C PHE A 169 -9.38 -16.76 2.01
N PRO A 170 -10.57 -16.48 2.57
CA PRO A 170 -11.43 -17.57 2.94
C PRO A 170 -11.92 -18.18 1.63
N PRO A 171 -12.17 -19.50 1.58
CA PRO A 171 -12.35 -20.26 0.34
C PRO A 171 -13.24 -19.51 -0.65
N ASN A 172 -12.84 -19.54 -1.94
CA ASN A 172 -13.65 -19.02 -3.03
C ASN A 172 -15.06 -19.59 -2.88
N CYS A 173 -16.04 -18.70 -2.68
CA CYS A 173 -17.42 -19.14 -2.54
C CYS A 173 -17.89 -19.74 -3.89
N PRO A 174 -18.70 -20.81 -3.85
CA PRO A 174 -19.33 -21.32 -5.07
C PRO A 174 -20.11 -20.21 -5.78
N LYS A 175 -20.22 -20.30 -7.11
CA LYS A 175 -21.06 -19.39 -7.89
C LYS A 175 -22.50 -19.41 -7.33
N GLY A 176 -23.07 -18.24 -7.05
CA GLY A 176 -24.39 -18.09 -6.41
C GLY A 176 -24.38 -17.99 -4.88
N SER A 177 -23.21 -17.77 -4.26
CA SER A 177 -23.11 -17.54 -2.81
C SER A 177 -22.39 -16.23 -2.47
N ARG A 178 -22.86 -15.56 -1.41
CA ARG A 178 -22.26 -14.35 -0.83
C ARG A 178 -21.55 -14.65 0.49
N ARG A 179 -20.42 -13.97 0.74
CA ARG A 179 -19.68 -14.08 1.99
C ARG A 179 -20.39 -13.32 3.11
N SER A 180 -20.61 -13.98 4.25
CA SER A 180 -21.11 -13.38 5.50
C SER A 180 -20.30 -13.95 6.67
N ALA A 181 -19.56 -13.09 7.38
CA ALA A 181 -18.72 -13.44 8.54
C ALA A 181 -17.96 -14.76 8.34
N SER A 182 -17.04 -14.75 7.36
CA SER A 182 -16.18 -15.87 6.92
C SER A 182 -16.87 -17.16 6.44
N ARG A 183 -18.21 -17.21 6.38
CA ARG A 183 -19.00 -18.30 5.76
C ARG A 183 -19.58 -17.89 4.42
N CYS A 184 -19.70 -18.83 3.48
CA CYS A 184 -20.45 -18.63 2.23
C CYS A 184 -21.93 -18.95 2.49
N ARG A 185 -22.83 -18.03 2.17
CA ARG A 185 -24.28 -18.23 2.22
C ARG A 185 -24.85 -18.19 0.80
N PRO A 186 -25.80 -19.07 0.43
CA PRO A 186 -26.50 -18.95 -0.84
C PRO A 186 -27.24 -17.60 -0.91
N GLU A 187 -27.16 -16.92 -2.05
CA GLU A 187 -28.12 -15.86 -2.37
C GLU A 187 -29.36 -16.55 -2.94
N TYR A 188 -30.44 -16.56 -2.15
CA TYR A 188 -31.77 -16.98 -2.60
C TYR A 188 -32.56 -15.78 -3.10
#